data_AF-A0A1H4H3U2-F1
#
_entry.id   AF-A0A1H4H3U2-F1
#
_cell.length_a   1.000
_cell.length_b   1.000
_cell.length_c   1.000
_cell.angle_alpha   90.00
_cell.angle_beta   90.00
_cell.angle_gamma   90.00
#
_symmetry.space_group_name_H-M   'P 1'
#
loop_
_entity.id
_entity.type
_entity.pdbx_description
1 polymer ?
#
loop_
_entity_poly.entity_id
_entity_poly.type
_entity_poly.pdbx_seq_one_letter_code
_entity_poly.pdbx_strand_id
1 'polypeptide(L)' 'MKKQTKHDIQADRTYQPSDYEKDDQFSQGLAITHEQASDTLTEGTIDGQIDQVDGEGKLVSHEGKDLTRVEQRHGKKK' A
#
# COMPACT_ATOMS: atom_id res chain seq x y z
N MET A 1 16.82 -31.01 -21.93
CA MET A 1 17.58 -29.74 -21.96
C MET A 1 16.80 -28.70 -21.17
N LYS A 2 17.40 -28.09 -20.14
CA LYS A 2 16.76 -26.98 -19.40
C LYS A 2 16.82 -25.73 -20.28
N LYS A 3 15.67 -25.20 -20.69
CA LYS A 3 15.56 -23.96 -21.47
C LYS A 3 15.92 -22.81 -20.52
N GLN A 4 17.07 -22.18 -20.70
CA GLN A 4 17.43 -20.98 -19.93
C GLN A 4 16.51 -19.84 -20.38
N THR A 5 15.61 -19.40 -19.49
CA THR A 5 14.86 -18.15 -19.66
C THR A 5 15.83 -16.99 -19.51
N LYS A 6 16.16 -16.34 -20.63
CA LYS A 6 16.86 -15.06 -20.61
C LYS A 6 15.88 -14.01 -20.10
N HIS A 7 16.15 -13.46 -18.92
CA HIS A 7 15.48 -12.26 -18.43
C HIS A 7 16.26 -11.06 -18.97
N ASP A 8 15.71 -10.39 -19.98
CA ASP A 8 16.30 -9.18 -20.54
C ASP A 8 15.87 -8.00 -19.67
N ILE A 9 16.68 -7.70 -18.66
CA ILE A 9 16.45 -6.56 -17.77
C ILE A 9 17.04 -5.32 -18.46
N GLN A 10 16.17 -4.56 -19.12
CA GLN A 10 16.53 -3.24 -19.63
C GLN A 10 16.57 -2.25 -18.45
N ALA A 11 17.76 -1.75 -18.13
CA ALA A 11 17.95 -0.81 -17.02
C ALA A 11 17.14 0.49 -17.14
N ASP A 12 16.85 0.92 -18.37
CA ASP A 12 16.11 2.15 -18.66
C ASP A 12 14.58 1.95 -18.77
N ARG A 13 14.09 0.72 -18.54
CA ARG A 13 12.67 0.42 -18.67
C ARG A 13 11.88 1.00 -17.48
N THR A 14 10.82 1.73 -17.78
CA THR A 14 9.82 2.19 -16.80
C THR A 14 8.58 1.29 -16.79
N TYR A 15 7.73 1.47 -15.78
CA TYR A 15 6.43 0.79 -15.70
C TYR A 15 5.61 0.99 -16.97
N GLN A 16 4.94 -0.08 -17.41
CA GLN A 16 3.88 -0.04 -18.42
C GLN A 16 2.63 -0.78 -17.93
N PRO A 17 1.41 -0.38 -18.33
CA PRO A 17 0.18 -1.05 -17.90
C PRO A 17 0.14 -2.56 -18.17
N SER A 18 0.76 -3.03 -19.27
CA SER A 18 0.87 -4.45 -19.58
C SER A 18 1.68 -5.26 -18.56
N ASP A 19 2.43 -4.61 -17.67
CA ASP A 19 3.33 -5.27 -16.74
C ASP A 19 2.59 -6.05 -15.64
N TYR A 20 1.33 -5.72 -15.39
CA TYR A 20 0.45 -6.52 -14.54
C TYR A 20 0.16 -7.92 -15.09
N GLU A 21 0.26 -8.10 -16.41
CA GLU A 21 -0.06 -9.36 -17.09
C GLU A 21 1.17 -10.23 -17.38
N LYS A 22 2.37 -9.74 -17.04
CA LYS A 22 3.64 -10.43 -17.35
C LYS A 22 4.06 -11.34 -16.19
N ASP A 23 4.58 -12.51 -16.55
CA ASP A 23 5.05 -13.52 -15.59
C ASP A 23 6.50 -13.33 -15.12
N ASP A 24 7.24 -12.37 -15.68
CA ASP A 24 8.62 -12.12 -15.29
C ASP A 24 8.71 -11.23 -14.04
N GLN A 25 9.67 -11.57 -13.17
CA GLN A 25 9.85 -10.92 -11.87
C GLN A 25 10.09 -9.40 -11.98
N PHE A 26 10.76 -8.93 -13.03
CA PHE A 26 11.06 -7.51 -13.20
C PHE A 26 9.78 -6.73 -13.52
N SER A 27 8.96 -7.22 -14.46
CA SER A 27 7.66 -6.64 -14.77
C SER A 27 6.73 -6.62 -13.56
N GLN A 28 6.65 -7.73 -12.83
CA GLN A 28 5.84 -7.82 -11.61
C GLN A 28 6.30 -6.81 -10.54
N GLY A 29 7.61 -6.66 -10.34
CA GLY A 29 8.17 -5.68 -9.41
C GLY A 29 7.80 -4.23 -9.77
N LEU A 30 7.85 -3.89 -11.06
CA LEU A 30 7.42 -2.57 -11.55
C LEU A 30 5.93 -2.34 -11.32
N ALA A 31 5.10 -3.33 -11.61
CA ALA A 31 3.65 -3.26 -11.43
C ALA A 31 3.25 -3.09 -9.96
N ILE A 32 3.83 -3.89 -9.06
CA ILE A 32 3.60 -3.79 -7.60
C ILE A 32 4.01 -2.42 -7.07
N THR A 33 5.16 -1.90 -7.50
CA THR A 33 5.64 -0.58 -7.04
C THR A 33 4.73 0.55 -7.52
N HIS A 34 4.24 0.44 -8.77
CA HIS A 34 3.28 1.40 -9.31
C HIS A 34 1.96 1.40 -8.54
N GLU A 35 1.45 0.22 -8.19
CA GLU A 35 0.26 0.05 -7.34
C GLU A 35 0.47 0.69 -5.97
N GLN A 36 1.55 0.33 -5.26
CA GLN A 36 1.86 0.89 -3.94
C GLN A 36 1.97 2.43 -3.96
N ALA A 37 2.58 3.01 -5.00
CA ALA A 37 2.68 4.46 -5.15
C ALA A 37 1.32 5.11 -5.43
N SER A 38 0.49 4.47 -6.26
CA SER A 38 -0.85 4.97 -6.61
C SER A 38 -1.82 4.89 -5.44
N ASP A 39 -1.76 3.80 -4.68
CA ASP A 39 -2.54 3.58 -3.46
C ASP A 39 -2.17 4.64 -2.43
N THR A 40 -0.87 4.86 -2.19
CA THR A 40 -0.41 5.90 -1.26
C THR A 40 -0.88 7.29 -1.67
N LEU A 41 -0.90 7.59 -2.98
CA LEU A 41 -1.38 8.89 -3.48
C LEU A 41 -2.90 9.06 -3.32
N THR A 42 -3.67 7.99 -3.47
CA THR A 42 -5.14 8.03 -3.50
C THR A 42 -5.75 7.85 -2.13
N GLU A 43 -5.31 6.84 -1.37
CA GLU A 43 -5.78 6.53 -0.02
C GLU A 43 -5.08 7.39 1.04
N GLY A 44 -3.90 7.93 0.71
CA GLY A 44 -3.04 8.60 1.67
C GLY A 44 -2.22 7.61 2.50
N THR A 45 -1.56 8.11 3.54
CA THR A 45 -0.87 7.25 4.52
C THR A 45 -1.80 6.96 5.70
N ILE A 46 -1.46 5.94 6.49
CA ILE A 46 -2.16 5.62 7.75
C ILE A 46 -2.03 6.72 8.83
N ASP A 47 -1.32 7.81 8.53
CA ASP A 47 -1.15 8.98 9.39
C ASP A 47 -2.37 9.92 9.33
N GLY A 48 -3.49 9.44 8.79
CA GLY A 48 -4.75 10.18 8.76
C GLY A 48 -5.21 10.57 10.16
N GLN A 49 -5.67 11.82 10.29
CA GLN A 49 -6.37 12.30 11.47
C GLN A 49 -7.86 12.05 11.31
N ILE A 50 -8.47 11.36 12.27
CA ILE A 50 -9.93 11.10 12.26
C ILE A 50 -10.60 11.92 13.36
N ASP A 51 -11.70 12.59 13.01
CA ASP A 51 -12.57 13.29 13.96
C ASP A 51 -13.20 12.30 14.96
N GLN A 52 -13.15 12.65 16.24
CA GLN A 52 -13.81 11.85 17.26
C GLN A 52 -15.28 12.23 17.39
N VAL A 53 -16.10 11.21 17.61
CA VAL A 53 -17.50 11.37 18.02
C VAL A 53 -17.68 10.91 19.47
N ASP A 54 -18.67 11.48 20.15
CA ASP A 54 -19.09 11.04 21.47
C ASP A 54 -19.95 9.76 21.40
N GLY A 55 -20.42 9.30 22.56
CA GLY A 55 -21.31 8.12 22.66
C GLY A 55 -22.69 8.29 22.01
N GLU A 56 -23.06 9.51 21.61
CA GLU A 56 -24.30 9.82 20.90
C GLU A 56 -24.05 10.03 19.39
N GLY A 57 -22.80 9.88 18.93
CA GLY A 57 -22.41 10.07 17.54
C GLY A 57 -22.23 11.53 17.14
N LYS A 58 -22.14 12.47 18.08
CA LYS A 58 -21.88 13.89 17.79
C LYS A 58 -20.38 14.15 17.75
N LEU A 59 -19.95 15.00 16.81
CA LEU A 59 -18.55 15.42 16.70
C LEU A 59 -18.08 16.12 17.98
N VAL A 60 -16.97 15.63 18.52
CA VAL A 60 -16.31 16.19 19.71
C VAL A 60 -15.40 17.36 19.32
N SER A 61 -14.70 17.25 18.20
CA SER A 61 -13.81 18.28 17.65
C SER A 61 -13.55 18.02 16.16
N HIS A 62 -13.21 19.09 15.44
CA HIS A 62 -12.76 19.07 14.03
C HIS A 62 -11.24 19.05 13.89
N GLU A 63 -10.51 18.99 15.00
CA GLU A 63 -9.04 19.00 14.97
C GLU A 63 -8.44 17.63 14.63
N GLY A 64 -9.28 16.59 14.45
CA GLY A 64 -8.85 15.22 14.22
C GLY A 64 -7.94 14.67 15.34
N LYS A 65 -7.71 13.36 15.37
CA LYS A 65 -6.59 12.79 16.13
C LYS A 65 -5.89 11.73 15.28
N ASP A 66 -4.57 11.68 15.41
CA ASP A 66 -3.73 10.71 14.71
C ASP A 66 -4.16 9.28 15.04
N LEU A 67 -4.25 8.45 14.00
CA LEU A 67 -4.45 7.01 14.14
C LEU A 67 -3.15 6.32 14.59
N THR A 68 -2.91 6.24 15.89
CA THR A 68 -1.74 5.48 16.38
C THR A 68 -1.92 3.97 16.17
N ARG A 69 -0.97 3.31 15.48
CA ARG A 69 -1.03 1.88 15.13
C ARG A 69 -0.96 0.89 16.32
N VAL A 70 -0.92 1.36 17.57
CA VAL A 70 -0.36 0.55 18.67
C VAL A 70 -1.42 -0.14 19.55
N GLU A 71 -2.68 0.28 19.55
CA GLU A 71 -3.65 -0.17 20.58
C GLU A 71 -4.62 -1.28 20.13
N GLN A 72 -4.52 -1.83 18.92
CA GLN A 72 -5.40 -2.93 18.47
C GLN A 72 -4.75 -4.32 18.50
N ARG A 73 -3.63 -4.49 19.21
CA ARG A 73 -3.16 -5.83 19.60
C ARG A 73 -3.93 -6.34 20.82
N HIS A 74 -5.24 -6.53 20.67
CA HIS A 74 -6.02 -7.40 21.54
C HIS A 74 -5.65 -8.86 21.30
N GLY A 75 -4.47 -9.23 21.75
CA GLY A 75 -4.11 -10.60 22.07
C GLY A 75 -3.68 -10.62 23.53
N LYS A 76 -4.59 -10.95 24.45
CA LYS A 76 -4.25 -11.33 25.82
C LYS A 76 -3.14 -12.37 25.73
N LYS A 77 -1.90 -11.98 26.05
CA LYS A 77 -0.88 -12.97 26.41
C LYS A 77 -1.30 -13.53 27.75
N LYS A 78 -1.72 -14.80 27.75
CA LYS A 78 -1.75 -15.62 28.96
C LYS A 78 -0.34 -15.88 29.44
#